data_AF-A0A2V9HCL5-F1
#
_entry.id   AF-A0A2V9HCL5-F1
#
_cell.length_a   1.000
_cell.length_b   1.000
_cell.length_c   1.000
_cell.angle_alpha   90.00
_cell.angle_beta   90.00
_cell.angle_gamma   90.00
#
_symmetry.space_group_name_H-M   'P 1'
#
loop_
_entity.id
_entity.type
_entity.pdbx_description
1 polymer ?
#
loop_
_entity_poly.entity_id
_entity_poly.type
_entity_poly.pdbx_seq_one_letter_code
_entity_poly.pdbx_strand_id
1 'polypeptide(L)'
;MKRQSLFILDVSLGLAIVALVGVSAYRPKFEAGKGAQAMDAAFRDGLYQAKLDVQDGRAPRLRTGRWGHNADRVVFIAGYEQGYREYSEARSGKLAEPSAAELAGYCDGTLDGAADRIKAQPFQVEKTANYRNAGQGFLEAKAHPEEYMRFYRQAYSNGYQQGYYLQQQ
;
A
#
# COMPACT_ATOMS: atom_id res chain seq x y z
N MET A 1 -41.03 51.00 -31.68
CA MET A 1 -39.97 51.97 -31.32
C MET A 1 -38.63 51.24 -31.33
N LYS A 2 -37.55 51.95 -31.72
CA LYS A 2 -36.29 51.42 -32.30
C LYS A 2 -35.34 50.75 -31.28
N ARG A 3 -34.51 49.83 -31.81
CA ARG A 3 -33.40 49.06 -31.21
C ARG A 3 -32.26 49.96 -30.69
N GLN A 4 -31.46 49.48 -29.72
CA GLN A 4 -29.98 49.39 -29.80
C GLN A 4 -29.34 48.79 -28.52
N SER A 5 -28.23 48.07 -28.72
CA SER A 5 -27.48 47.30 -27.73
C SER A 5 -26.10 47.93 -27.42
N LEU A 6 -25.50 47.52 -26.28
CA LEU A 6 -24.06 47.38 -25.94
C LEU A 6 -23.30 48.54 -25.23
N PHE A 7 -22.72 48.12 -24.07
CA PHE A 7 -21.45 48.43 -23.37
C PHE A 7 -20.83 49.83 -23.35
N ILE A 8 -20.54 50.33 -22.13
CA ILE A 8 -19.32 51.10 -21.78
C ILE A 8 -18.83 50.76 -20.36
N LEU A 9 -17.51 50.58 -20.26
CA LEU A 9 -16.64 50.27 -19.12
C LEU A 9 -16.22 51.55 -18.33
N ASP A 10 -15.46 51.35 -17.26
CA ASP A 10 -14.51 52.28 -16.60
C ASP A 10 -14.95 53.07 -15.34
N VAL A 11 -14.49 52.69 -14.13
CA VAL A 11 -13.18 52.96 -13.45
C VAL A 11 -13.28 54.25 -12.62
N SER A 12 -13.12 54.33 -11.30
CA SER A 12 -11.87 54.14 -10.54
C SER A 12 -12.03 54.54 -9.06
N LEU A 13 -11.03 54.11 -8.26
CA LEU A 13 -10.44 54.76 -7.07
C LEU A 13 -11.12 54.47 -5.72
N GLY A 14 -10.47 53.89 -4.71
CA GLY A 14 -9.09 53.45 -4.55
C GLY A 14 -8.85 53.13 -3.06
N LEU A 15 -7.89 52.24 -2.77
CA LEU A 15 -7.07 52.28 -1.56
C LEU A 15 -5.95 51.22 -1.71
N ALA A 16 -4.75 51.71 -1.98
CA ALA A 16 -3.52 50.95 -1.87
C ALA A 16 -2.92 51.20 -0.48
N ILE A 17 -2.70 50.13 0.30
CA ILE A 17 -1.78 50.05 1.44
C ILE A 17 -1.26 48.61 1.42
N VAL A 18 -0.11 48.32 0.77
CA VAL A 18 1.25 48.26 1.34
C VAL A 18 1.35 47.44 2.63
N ALA A 19 1.84 46.19 2.52
CA ALA A 19 2.94 45.64 3.31
C ALA A 19 3.14 44.15 2.98
N LEU A 20 3.78 43.89 1.83
CA LEU A 20 4.61 42.70 1.67
C LEU A 20 5.84 42.91 2.56
N VAL A 21 5.91 42.21 3.70
CA VAL A 21 7.11 41.72 4.41
C VAL A 21 6.65 41.19 5.77
N GLY A 22 6.92 39.90 6.03
CA GLY A 22 7.04 39.42 7.42
C GLY A 22 6.20 38.21 7.84
N VAL A 23 6.31 37.06 7.18
CA VAL A 23 6.50 35.76 7.89
C VAL A 23 7.47 34.91 7.06
N SER A 24 8.73 35.34 7.07
CA SER A 24 9.84 34.40 7.00
C SER A 24 9.84 33.61 8.30
N ALA A 25 10.03 32.29 8.19
CA ALA A 25 10.29 31.34 9.28
C ALA A 25 9.10 30.89 10.16
N TYR A 26 8.18 30.13 9.55
CA TYR A 26 7.75 28.86 10.14
C TYR A 26 7.52 27.83 9.03
N ARG A 27 8.59 27.50 8.30
CA ARG A 27 8.66 26.18 7.66
C ARG A 27 9.01 25.22 8.80
N PRO A 28 8.13 24.26 9.19
CA PRO A 28 8.64 23.15 9.97
C PRO A 28 9.82 22.60 9.19
N LYS A 29 11.01 22.65 9.79
CA LYS A 29 12.16 21.89 9.29
C LYS A 29 11.75 20.43 9.41
N PHE A 30 11.08 19.92 8.39
CA PHE A 30 11.18 18.50 8.10
C PHE A 30 12.64 18.31 7.76
N GLU A 31 13.36 17.65 8.67
CA GLU A 31 14.71 17.14 8.49
C GLU A 31 14.69 16.21 7.27
N ALA A 32 14.77 16.79 6.07
CA ALA A 32 14.63 16.12 4.78
C ALA A 32 15.70 15.03 4.58
N GLY A 33 16.75 15.02 5.41
CA GLY A 33 17.77 13.98 5.41
C GLY A 33 17.31 12.64 5.99
N LYS A 34 16.56 12.61 7.10
CA LYS A 34 16.19 11.34 7.76
C LYS A 34 14.98 10.68 7.13
N GLY A 35 13.96 11.47 6.76
CA GLY A 35 12.74 10.96 6.13
C GLY A 35 12.99 10.40 4.74
N ALA A 36 13.69 11.14 3.87
CA ALA A 36 14.03 10.66 2.54
C ALA A 36 14.95 9.43 2.59
N GLN A 37 15.93 9.42 3.51
CA GLN A 37 16.81 8.27 3.70
C GLN A 37 16.08 7.04 4.24
N ALA A 38 15.11 7.20 5.15
CA ALA A 38 14.29 6.10 5.67
C ALA A 38 13.38 5.52 4.58
N MET A 39 12.74 6.37 3.76
CA MET A 39 11.94 5.94 2.62
C MET A 39 12.79 5.15 1.62
N ASP A 40 13.96 5.68 1.29
CA ASP A 40 14.93 5.04 0.40
C ASP A 40 15.49 3.73 0.99
N ALA A 41 15.71 3.67 2.31
CA ALA A 41 16.11 2.45 3.01
C ALA A 41 15.01 1.38 3.00
N ALA A 42 13.75 1.76 3.26
CA ALA A 42 12.62 0.84 3.27
C ALA A 42 12.39 0.22 1.89
N PHE A 43 12.48 1.03 0.83
CA PHE A 43 12.34 0.56 -0.54
C PHE A 43 13.43 -0.45 -0.91
N ARG A 44 14.70 -0.11 -0.64
CA ARG A 44 15.84 -1.00 -0.91
C ARG A 44 15.78 -2.31 -0.11
N ASP A 45 15.35 -2.24 1.14
CA ASP A 45 15.16 -3.45 1.96
C ASP A 45 14.04 -4.32 1.38
N GLY A 46 12.95 -3.73 0.90
CA GLY A 46 11.89 -4.44 0.17
C GLY A 46 12.44 -5.20 -1.02
N LEU A 47 13.18 -4.51 -1.90
CA LEU A 47 13.85 -5.12 -3.05
C LEU A 47 14.79 -6.26 -2.64
N TYR A 48 15.62 -6.03 -1.62
CA TYR A 48 16.59 -7.01 -1.14
C TYR A 48 15.91 -8.26 -0.58
N GLN A 49 14.87 -8.09 0.24
CA GLN A 49 14.11 -9.20 0.81
C GLN A 49 13.40 -10.00 -0.30
N ALA A 50 12.86 -9.33 -1.31
CA ALA A 50 12.25 -9.99 -2.46
C ALA A 50 13.27 -10.82 -3.26
N LYS A 51 14.48 -10.28 -3.47
CA LYS A 51 15.58 -11.01 -4.10
C LYS A 51 15.88 -12.31 -3.37
N LEU A 52 16.02 -12.25 -2.04
CA LEU A 52 16.30 -13.43 -1.22
C LEU A 52 15.17 -14.46 -1.30
N ASP A 53 13.92 -14.01 -1.24
CA ASP A 53 12.76 -14.91 -1.34
C ASP A 53 12.73 -15.60 -2.71
N VAL A 54 12.93 -14.86 -3.80
CA VAL A 54 12.98 -15.44 -5.14
C VAL A 54 14.17 -16.36 -5.32
N GLN A 55 15.37 -16.02 -4.83
CA GLN A 55 16.55 -16.88 -4.90
C GLN A 55 16.32 -18.21 -4.17
N ASP A 56 15.72 -18.15 -2.99
CA ASP A 56 15.40 -19.31 -2.16
C ASP A 56 14.17 -20.08 -2.66
N GLY A 57 13.47 -19.60 -3.70
CA GLY A 57 12.24 -20.20 -4.22
C GLY A 57 11.06 -20.11 -3.24
N ARG A 58 11.08 -19.13 -2.33
CA ARG A 58 9.99 -18.87 -1.39
C ARG A 58 8.90 -18.07 -2.07
N ALA A 59 7.65 -18.47 -1.82
CA ALA A 59 6.49 -17.70 -2.20
C ALA A 59 6.46 -16.31 -1.51
N PRO A 60 5.75 -15.31 -2.07
CA PRO A 60 5.76 -13.94 -1.55
C PRO A 60 5.34 -13.87 -0.09
N ARG A 61 6.06 -13.11 0.73
CA ARG A 61 5.76 -12.89 2.16
C ARG A 61 6.25 -11.53 2.64
N LEU A 62 5.30 -10.62 2.84
CA LEU A 62 5.56 -9.29 3.38
C LEU A 62 5.92 -9.36 4.87
N ARG A 63 7.02 -8.67 5.25
CA ARG A 63 7.55 -8.60 6.62
C ARG A 63 7.63 -7.15 7.11
N THR A 64 6.51 -6.45 7.07
CA THR A 64 6.42 -5.01 7.39
C THR A 64 6.70 -4.65 8.85
N GLY A 65 6.64 -5.61 9.77
CA GLY A 65 6.79 -5.36 11.22
C GLY A 65 8.12 -4.76 11.66
N ARG A 66 9.17 -4.81 10.83
CA ARG A 66 10.47 -4.15 11.10
C ARG A 66 10.44 -2.63 10.94
N TRP A 67 9.44 -2.10 10.22
CA TRP A 67 9.31 -0.68 9.93
C TRP A 67 8.38 -0.02 10.95
N GLY A 68 8.86 1.05 11.59
CA GLY A 68 8.17 1.73 12.69
C GLY A 68 6.99 2.59 12.24
N HIS A 69 7.07 3.22 11.07
CA HIS A 69 6.03 4.11 10.55
C HIS A 69 5.27 3.47 9.40
N ASN A 70 3.98 3.82 9.27
CA ASN A 70 3.16 3.34 8.16
C ASN A 70 3.70 3.77 6.79
N ALA A 71 4.26 4.98 6.68
CA ALA A 71 4.89 5.45 5.44
C ALA A 71 6.05 4.54 5.01
N ASP A 72 6.92 4.14 5.95
CA ASP A 72 8.02 3.22 5.68
C ASP A 72 7.51 1.83 5.27
N ARG A 73 6.44 1.34 5.90
CA ARG A 73 5.81 0.06 5.56
C ARG A 73 5.25 0.04 4.14
N VAL A 74 4.60 1.12 3.71
CA VAL A 74 4.10 1.28 2.34
C VAL A 74 5.24 1.25 1.34
N VAL A 75 6.32 1.99 1.62
CA VAL A 75 7.48 2.05 0.72
C VAL A 75 8.22 0.71 0.65
N PHE A 76 8.32 0.00 1.79
CA PHE A 76 8.82 -1.38 1.81
C PHE A 76 7.98 -2.33 0.97
N ILE A 77 6.64 -2.27 1.09
CA ILE A 77 5.72 -3.08 0.28
C ILE A 77 5.98 -2.84 -1.21
N ALA A 78 6.04 -1.57 -1.64
CA ALA A 78 6.29 -1.22 -3.02
C ALA A 78 7.62 -1.79 -3.54
N GLY A 79 8.70 -1.65 -2.77
CA GLY A 79 10.00 -2.22 -3.12
C GLY A 79 9.98 -3.75 -3.17
N TYR A 80 9.27 -4.40 -2.25
CA TYR A 80 9.15 -5.86 -2.22
C TYR A 80 8.39 -6.39 -3.44
N GLU A 81 7.24 -5.79 -3.78
CA GLU A 81 6.43 -6.22 -4.92
C GLU A 81 7.16 -6.03 -6.25
N GLN A 82 7.82 -4.89 -6.42
CA GLN A 82 8.65 -4.64 -7.59
C GLN A 82 9.75 -5.69 -7.72
N GLY A 83 10.55 -5.89 -6.66
CA GLY A 83 11.64 -6.85 -6.67
C GLY A 83 11.15 -8.27 -6.91
N TYR A 84 10.04 -8.67 -6.29
CA TYR A 84 9.55 -10.04 -6.43
C TYR A 84 9.13 -10.32 -7.87
N ARG A 85 8.45 -9.38 -8.52
CA ARG A 85 8.10 -9.47 -9.94
C ARG A 85 9.35 -9.59 -10.82
N GLU A 86 10.26 -8.62 -10.72
CA GLU A 86 11.44 -8.53 -11.57
C GLU A 86 12.36 -9.75 -11.42
N TYR A 87 12.66 -10.16 -10.18
CA TYR A 87 13.52 -11.32 -9.93
C TYR A 87 12.85 -12.63 -10.32
N SER A 88 11.51 -12.76 -10.14
CA SER A 88 10.79 -13.95 -10.57
C SER A 88 10.82 -14.10 -12.08
N GLU A 89 10.49 -13.03 -12.82
CA GLU A 89 10.55 -13.00 -14.28
C GLU A 89 11.95 -13.34 -14.79
N ALA A 90 13.00 -12.77 -14.19
CA ALA A 90 14.38 -13.06 -14.53
C ALA A 90 14.77 -14.53 -14.27
N ARG A 91 14.19 -15.18 -13.25
CA ARG A 91 14.52 -16.57 -12.87
C ARG A 91 13.77 -17.61 -13.70
N SER A 92 12.46 -17.44 -13.88
CA SER A 92 11.58 -18.45 -14.51
C SER A 92 11.15 -18.10 -15.94
N GLY A 93 11.44 -16.89 -16.43
CA GLY A 93 10.98 -16.41 -17.74
C GLY A 93 9.46 -16.15 -17.80
N LYS A 94 8.72 -16.43 -16.72
CA LYS A 94 7.29 -16.16 -16.57
C LYS A 94 6.96 -15.91 -15.10
N LEU A 95 6.05 -14.98 -14.83
CA LEU A 95 5.37 -14.89 -13.54
C LEU A 95 4.58 -16.18 -13.26
N ALA A 96 4.75 -16.73 -12.06
CA ALA A 96 3.94 -17.84 -11.61
C ALA A 96 2.47 -17.40 -11.49
N GLU A 97 1.56 -18.19 -12.06
CA GLU A 97 0.12 -17.94 -11.91
C GLU A 97 -0.28 -18.24 -10.45
N PRO A 98 -0.97 -17.32 -9.76
CA PRO A 98 -1.45 -17.58 -8.42
C PRO A 98 -2.52 -18.68 -8.45
N SER A 99 -2.46 -19.58 -7.47
CA SER A 99 -3.50 -20.57 -7.25
C SER A 99 -4.83 -19.90 -6.82
N ALA A 100 -5.94 -20.63 -6.95
CA ALA A 100 -7.24 -20.16 -6.47
C ALA A 100 -7.23 -19.83 -4.96
N ALA A 101 -6.43 -20.57 -4.17
CA ALA A 101 -6.25 -20.32 -2.75
C ALA A 101 -5.54 -18.98 -2.49
N GLU A 102 -4.48 -18.70 -3.25
CA GLU A 102 -3.73 -17.44 -3.14
C GLU A 102 -4.57 -16.24 -3.56
N LEU A 103 -5.30 -16.35 -4.67
CA LEU A 103 -6.18 -15.27 -5.14
C LEU A 103 -7.28 -14.97 -4.12
N ALA A 104 -7.98 -16.00 -3.62
CA ALA A 104 -9.03 -15.83 -2.62
C ALA A 104 -8.48 -15.22 -1.32
N GLY A 105 -7.38 -15.78 -0.81
CA GLY A 105 -6.73 -15.30 0.41
C GLY A 105 -6.32 -13.84 0.27
N TYR A 106 -5.64 -13.48 -0.82
CA TYR A 106 -5.21 -12.10 -1.07
C TYR A 106 -6.38 -11.11 -1.13
N CYS A 107 -7.46 -11.45 -1.86
CA CYS A 107 -8.64 -10.60 -1.95
C CYS A 107 -9.32 -10.41 -0.58
N ASP A 108 -9.55 -11.49 0.16
CA ASP A 108 -10.17 -11.41 1.49
C ASP A 108 -9.28 -10.61 2.46
N GLY A 109 -7.97 -10.85 2.39
CA GLY A 109 -6.97 -10.13 3.20
C GLY A 109 -7.01 -8.64 2.93
N THR A 110 -6.96 -8.21 1.65
CA THR A 110 -6.99 -6.78 1.30
C THR A 110 -8.25 -6.09 1.80
N LEU A 111 -9.42 -6.74 1.69
CA LEU A 111 -10.68 -6.22 2.20
C LEU A 111 -10.70 -6.10 3.73
N ASP A 112 -10.29 -7.15 4.44
CA ASP A 112 -10.28 -7.15 5.91
C ASP A 112 -9.25 -6.16 6.47
N GLY A 113 -8.06 -6.10 5.89
CA GLY A 113 -7.02 -5.16 6.28
C GLY A 113 -7.46 -3.71 6.09
N ALA A 114 -8.10 -3.41 4.97
CA ALA A 114 -8.69 -2.09 4.70
C ALA A 114 -9.83 -1.76 5.69
N ALA A 115 -10.74 -2.70 5.92
CA ALA A 115 -11.84 -2.50 6.86
C ALA A 115 -11.34 -2.24 8.30
N ASP A 116 -10.34 -2.98 8.76
CA ASP A 116 -9.72 -2.79 10.06
C ASP A 116 -9.00 -1.44 10.14
N ARG A 117 -8.33 -1.01 9.07
CA ARG A 117 -7.69 0.31 9.01
C ARG A 117 -8.70 1.45 9.12
N ILE A 118 -9.81 1.40 8.36
CA ILE A 118 -10.90 2.38 8.41
C ILE A 118 -11.46 2.49 9.84
N LYS A 119 -11.64 1.35 10.51
CA LYS A 119 -12.17 1.28 11.87
C LYS A 119 -11.13 1.59 12.95
N ALA A 120 -9.92 1.98 12.57
CA ALA A 120 -8.77 2.18 13.46
C ALA A 120 -8.50 0.99 14.39
N GLN A 121 -8.82 -0.23 13.94
CA GLN A 121 -8.48 -1.46 14.67
C GLN A 121 -6.96 -1.68 14.63
N PRO A 122 -6.37 -2.25 15.69
CA PRO A 122 -4.96 -2.63 15.66
C PRO A 122 -4.74 -3.68 14.57
N PHE A 123 -3.54 -3.70 13.97
CA PHE A 123 -3.15 -4.74 13.02
C PHE A 123 -3.29 -6.13 13.66
N GLN A 124 -4.18 -6.97 13.13
CA GLN A 124 -4.57 -8.22 13.80
C GLN A 124 -4.93 -9.36 12.84
N VAL A 125 -4.11 -9.57 11.81
CA VAL A 125 -4.31 -10.59 10.76
C VAL A 125 -4.75 -11.97 11.29
N GLU A 126 -4.14 -12.48 12.36
CA GLU A 126 -4.46 -13.82 12.90
C GLU A 126 -5.78 -13.90 13.69
N LYS A 127 -6.39 -12.73 13.97
CA LYS A 127 -7.65 -12.64 14.72
C LYS A 127 -8.89 -12.56 13.85
N THR A 128 -8.73 -12.37 12.54
CA THR A 128 -9.86 -12.25 11.62
C THR A 128 -10.56 -13.60 11.43
N ALA A 129 -11.86 -13.56 11.14
CA ALA A 129 -12.64 -14.77 10.90
C ALA A 129 -12.13 -15.52 9.67
N ASN A 130 -11.83 -14.81 8.58
CA ASN A 130 -11.32 -15.38 7.33
C ASN A 130 -9.98 -16.11 7.51
N TYR A 131 -9.05 -15.54 8.29
CA TYR A 131 -7.77 -16.21 8.55
C TYR A 131 -7.93 -17.51 9.36
N ARG A 132 -8.77 -17.45 10.40
CA ARG A 132 -9.02 -18.59 11.31
C ARG A 132 -9.75 -19.72 10.60
N ASN A 133 -10.79 -19.37 9.86
CA ASN A 133 -11.67 -20.27 9.13
C ASN A 133 -11.20 -20.50 7.69
N ALA A 134 -9.91 -20.26 7.40
CA ALA A 134 -9.34 -20.39 6.07
C ALA A 134 -9.77 -21.69 5.39
N GLY A 135 -10.43 -21.57 4.25
CA GLY A 135 -10.86 -22.71 3.45
C GLY A 135 -12.11 -23.45 3.92
N GLN A 136 -12.80 -23.07 5.00
CA GLN A 136 -13.93 -23.85 5.53
C GLN A 136 -14.99 -24.23 4.46
N GLY A 137 -15.30 -23.34 3.51
CA GLY A 137 -16.20 -23.66 2.38
C GLY A 137 -15.57 -24.41 1.19
N PHE A 138 -14.25 -24.51 1.11
CA PHE A 138 -13.50 -25.22 0.06
C PHE A 138 -13.01 -26.61 0.52
N LEU A 139 -12.82 -26.77 1.84
CA LEU A 139 -12.40 -28.00 2.52
C LEU A 139 -13.42 -29.14 2.34
N GLU A 140 -14.71 -28.81 2.15
CA GLU A 140 -15.77 -29.80 1.89
C GLU A 140 -15.69 -30.42 0.48
N ALA A 141 -14.89 -29.85 -0.44
CA ALA A 141 -14.92 -30.19 -1.86
C ALA A 141 -13.61 -30.76 -2.46
N LYS A 142 -12.47 -30.78 -1.73
CA LYS A 142 -11.15 -31.12 -2.33
C LYS A 142 -10.25 -32.03 -1.48
N ALA A 143 -9.37 -32.76 -2.19
CA ALA A 143 -8.49 -33.80 -1.66
C ALA A 143 -7.28 -33.33 -0.82
N HIS A 144 -6.90 -32.04 -0.87
CA HIS A 144 -5.72 -31.51 -0.17
C HIS A 144 -6.04 -30.23 0.63
N PRO A 145 -6.79 -30.39 1.74
CA PRO A 145 -7.26 -29.27 2.56
C PRO A 145 -6.13 -28.40 3.13
N GLU A 146 -5.04 -29.03 3.56
CA GLU A 146 -3.94 -28.36 4.24
C GLU A 146 -3.14 -27.43 3.32
N GLU A 147 -2.93 -27.83 2.06
CA GLU A 147 -2.21 -27.01 1.08
C GLU A 147 -3.01 -25.75 0.74
N TYR A 148 -4.32 -25.91 0.54
CA TYR A 148 -5.22 -24.78 0.32
C TYR A 148 -5.14 -23.79 1.48
N MET A 149 -5.27 -24.27 2.72
CA MET A 149 -5.19 -23.41 3.91
C MET A 149 -3.85 -22.68 4.02
N ARG A 150 -2.73 -23.37 3.73
CA ARG A 150 -1.39 -22.78 3.77
C ARG A 150 -1.26 -21.64 2.76
N PHE A 151 -1.64 -21.89 1.50
CA PHE A 151 -1.56 -20.90 0.43
C PHE A 151 -2.52 -19.73 0.66
N TYR A 152 -3.75 -20.01 1.09
CA TYR A 152 -4.74 -19.01 1.47
C TYR A 152 -4.22 -18.10 2.58
N ARG A 153 -3.77 -18.65 3.71
CA ARG A 153 -3.31 -17.86 4.87
C ARG A 153 -2.09 -17.01 4.55
N GLN A 154 -1.17 -17.53 3.73
CA GLN A 154 -0.01 -16.77 3.31
C GLN A 154 -0.42 -15.57 2.44
N ALA A 155 -1.23 -15.80 1.40
CA ALA A 155 -1.69 -14.72 0.53
C ALA A 155 -2.59 -13.73 1.27
N TYR A 156 -3.44 -14.21 2.17
CA TYR A 156 -4.25 -13.40 3.09
C TYR A 156 -3.39 -12.48 3.93
N SER A 157 -2.29 -12.98 4.49
CA SER A 157 -1.40 -12.16 5.32
C SER A 157 -0.71 -11.05 4.52
N ASN A 158 -0.42 -11.29 3.24
CA ASN A 158 0.11 -10.25 2.35
C ASN A 158 -0.98 -9.24 2.00
N GLY A 159 -2.15 -9.72 1.57
CA GLY A 159 -3.29 -8.85 1.25
C GLY A 159 -3.71 -7.98 2.42
N TYR A 160 -3.78 -8.55 3.63
CA TYR A 160 -4.11 -7.81 4.85
C TYR A 160 -3.10 -6.70 5.15
N GLN A 161 -1.80 -6.95 5.02
CA GLN A 161 -0.79 -5.90 5.17
C GLN A 161 -0.98 -4.78 4.14
N GLN A 162 -1.24 -5.12 2.88
CA GLN A 162 -1.48 -4.13 1.84
C GLN A 162 -2.73 -3.30 2.09
N GLY A 163 -3.88 -3.93 2.29
CA GLY A 163 -5.12 -3.24 2.58
C GLY A 163 -5.02 -2.36 3.83
N TYR A 164 -4.32 -2.83 4.85
CA TYR A 164 -4.17 -2.10 6.11
C TYR A 164 -3.25 -0.87 6.00
N TYR A 165 -2.18 -0.93 5.20
CA TYR A 165 -1.20 0.16 5.10
C TYR A 165 -1.39 1.10 3.90
N LEU A 166 -1.92 0.62 2.77
CA LEU A 166 -2.00 1.40 1.51
C LEU A 166 -3.22 2.33 1.43
N GLN A 167 -4.20 2.19 2.32
CA GLN A 167 -5.46 2.95 2.24
C GLN A 167 -5.37 4.43 2.63
N GLN A 168 -4.16 5.01 2.71
CA GLN A 168 -3.92 6.39 3.14
C GLN A 168 -3.32 7.30 2.07
N GLN A 169 -3.76 7.17 0.83
CA GLN A 169 -3.52 8.19 -0.20
C GLN A 169 -4.80 8.96 -0.49
#